data_AF-A0A0L7KM97-F1
#
_entry.id   AF-A0A0L7KM97-F1
#
_cell.length_a   1.000
_cell.length_b   1.000
_cell.length_c   1.000
_cell.angle_alpha   90.00
_cell.angle_beta   90.00
_cell.angle_gamma   90.00
#
_symmetry.space_group_name_H-M   'P 1'
#
loop_
_entity.id
_entity.type
_entity.pdbx_description
1 polymer ?
#
loop_
_entity_poly.entity_id
_entity_poly.type
_entity_poly.pdbx_seq_one_letter_code
_entity_poly.pdbx_strand_id
1 'polypeptide(L)'
;VCPCHLYLHYLMKNQGTVEMILRKIGHLFEPTTRRSKAFDARTQILIALRFYATGCFQKVMGDLSTCHKIVADCKLKIRKIIARWPGSVHDSTILNNSPLCAELENGRYKNFYLLGDSGYFCKHFLQTPILNPQSIAEENYNKSHITTRNTVERCIGVRKRRFPCIHSDITLRKMDTILKVIVATAVLHNIVIEIEEEPIPEDLNIGFDIPEVAGHGEHDFSVRTSLVNTVF
;
A
#
# COMPACT_ATOMS: atom_id res chain seq x y z
N VAL A 1 -34.63 -7.34 -7.58
CA VAL A 1 -33.33 -6.76 -7.16
C VAL A 1 -32.36 -6.90 -8.32
N CYS A 2 -31.81 -5.79 -8.84
CA CYS A 2 -30.85 -5.85 -9.94
C CYS A 2 -29.64 -6.73 -9.55
N PRO A 3 -29.12 -7.62 -10.42
CA PRO A 3 -27.90 -8.39 -10.15
C PRO A 3 -26.70 -7.52 -9.75
N CYS A 4 -26.74 -6.24 -10.17
CA CYS A 4 -25.79 -5.22 -9.76
C CYS A 4 -25.82 -4.92 -8.25
N HIS A 5 -26.99 -4.96 -7.59
CA HIS A 5 -27.14 -4.71 -6.14
C HIS A 5 -26.53 -5.82 -5.26
N LEU A 6 -26.58 -7.07 -5.70
CA LEU A 6 -25.99 -8.20 -4.95
C LEU A 6 -24.46 -8.24 -5.05
N TYR A 7 -23.90 -7.84 -6.20
CA TYR A 7 -22.45 -7.75 -6.43
C TYR A 7 -21.80 -6.52 -5.81
N LEU A 8 -22.56 -5.44 -5.63
CA LEU A 8 -22.13 -4.22 -4.94
C LEU A 8 -21.66 -4.48 -3.50
N HIS A 9 -22.30 -5.44 -2.83
CA HIS A 9 -21.94 -5.88 -1.48
C HIS A 9 -20.59 -6.64 -1.42
N TYR A 10 -20.12 -7.17 -2.55
CA TYR A 10 -18.89 -7.96 -2.65
C TYR A 10 -17.64 -7.13 -2.95
N LEU A 11 -17.76 -6.01 -3.70
CA LEU A 11 -16.60 -5.19 -4.12
C LEU A 11 -16.26 -4.05 -3.15
N MET A 12 -17.27 -3.48 -2.48
CA MET A 12 -17.09 -2.50 -1.40
C MET A 12 -18.07 -2.84 -0.28
N LYS A 13 -17.56 -3.45 0.80
CA LYS A 13 -18.39 -3.85 1.95
C LYS A 13 -18.86 -2.66 2.79
N ASN A 14 -18.16 -1.53 2.73
CA ASN A 14 -18.47 -0.35 3.54
C ASN A 14 -19.26 0.70 2.73
N GLN A 15 -20.59 0.70 2.88
CA GLN A 15 -21.46 1.70 2.25
C GLN A 15 -21.11 3.15 2.66
N GLY A 16 -20.59 3.35 3.87
CA GLY A 16 -20.16 4.67 4.35
C GLY A 16 -18.98 5.23 3.54
N THR A 17 -17.99 4.38 3.22
CA THR A 17 -16.86 4.79 2.38
C THR A 17 -17.31 5.25 1.00
N VAL A 18 -18.29 4.58 0.40
CA VAL A 18 -18.83 4.94 -0.93
C VAL A 18 -19.48 6.31 -0.89
N GLU A 19 -20.34 6.54 0.10
CA GLU A 19 -21.04 7.82 0.26
C GLU A 19 -20.07 8.98 0.49
N MET A 20 -18.99 8.71 1.22
CA MET A 20 -18.00 9.71 1.52
C MET A 20 -17.15 10.10 0.31
N ILE A 21 -16.74 9.10 -0.49
CA ILE A 21 -16.08 9.35 -1.78
C ILE A 21 -17.02 10.18 -2.67
N LEU A 22 -18.31 9.84 -2.72
CA LEU A 22 -19.29 10.58 -3.50
C LEU A 22 -19.43 12.03 -3.05
N ARG A 23 -19.43 12.29 -1.74
CA ARG A 23 -19.48 13.67 -1.23
C ARG A 23 -18.29 14.50 -1.71
N LYS A 24 -17.10 13.90 -1.82
CA LYS A 24 -15.87 14.64 -2.14
C LYS A 24 -15.66 14.80 -3.65
N ILE A 25 -15.83 13.74 -4.42
CA ILE A 25 -15.50 13.72 -5.85
C ILE A 25 -16.71 13.45 -6.75
N GLY A 26 -17.89 13.19 -6.19
CA GLY A 26 -19.09 12.86 -6.96
C GLY A 26 -19.49 13.95 -7.95
N HIS A 27 -19.30 15.22 -7.60
CA HIS A 27 -19.52 16.35 -8.51
C HIS A 27 -18.66 16.28 -9.79
N LEU A 28 -17.48 15.64 -9.75
CA LEU A 28 -16.64 15.43 -10.94
C LEU A 28 -17.22 14.39 -11.90
N PHE A 29 -18.17 13.59 -11.45
CA PHE A 29 -18.82 12.52 -12.20
C PHE A 29 -20.30 12.85 -12.50
N GLU A 30 -20.77 14.04 -12.14
CA GLU A 30 -22.12 14.48 -12.48
C GLU A 30 -22.24 14.72 -14.00
N PRO A 31 -23.28 14.17 -14.66
CA PRO A 31 -23.46 14.38 -16.09
C PRO A 31 -23.64 15.87 -16.42
N THR A 32 -22.79 16.42 -17.29
CA THR A 32 -22.85 17.82 -17.73
C THR A 32 -24.12 18.14 -18.55
N THR A 33 -24.86 17.11 -19.00
CA THR A 33 -26.10 17.29 -19.77
C THR A 33 -27.17 16.26 -19.38
N ARG A 34 -28.44 16.67 -19.35
CA ARG A 34 -29.61 15.79 -19.12
C ARG A 34 -30.02 14.95 -20.36
N ARG A 35 -29.29 15.06 -21.47
CA ARG A 35 -29.65 14.40 -22.74
C ARG A 35 -29.26 12.92 -22.78
N SER A 36 -28.19 12.54 -22.11
CA SER A 36 -27.85 11.14 -21.87
C SER A 36 -28.56 10.69 -20.58
N LYS A 37 -29.22 9.53 -20.58
CA LYS A 37 -29.59 8.77 -19.37
C LYS A 37 -28.32 8.31 -18.63
N ALA A 38 -27.43 9.24 -18.32
CA ALA A 38 -26.14 8.98 -17.73
C ALA A 38 -26.36 8.56 -16.28
N PHE A 39 -25.66 7.50 -15.90
CA PHE A 39 -25.67 6.99 -14.54
C PHE A 39 -25.26 8.08 -13.54
N ASP A 40 -25.82 8.05 -12.34
CA ASP A 40 -25.40 8.94 -11.25
C ASP A 40 -23.94 8.67 -10.85
N ALA A 41 -23.29 9.65 -10.22
CA ALA A 41 -21.88 9.56 -9.84
C ALA A 41 -21.56 8.28 -9.05
N ARG A 42 -22.50 7.86 -8.19
CA ARG A 42 -22.45 6.60 -7.45
C ARG A 42 -22.32 5.41 -8.38
N THR A 43 -23.25 5.27 -9.30
CA THR A 43 -23.24 4.17 -10.25
C THR A 43 -22.05 4.26 -11.20
N GLN A 44 -21.58 5.45 -11.59
CA GLN A 44 -20.37 5.59 -12.41
C GLN A 44 -19.10 5.10 -11.69
N ILE A 45 -18.88 5.51 -10.44
CA ILE A 45 -17.73 5.07 -9.61
C ILE A 45 -17.79 3.56 -9.41
N LEU A 46 -18.98 3.03 -9.09
CA LEU A 46 -19.19 1.62 -8.84
C LEU A 46 -19.07 0.77 -10.12
N ILE A 47 -19.57 1.25 -11.26
CA ILE A 47 -19.39 0.62 -12.57
C ILE A 47 -17.91 0.65 -12.97
N ALA A 48 -17.19 1.75 -12.75
CA ALA A 48 -15.77 1.83 -13.05
C ALA A 48 -14.97 0.84 -12.21
N LEU A 49 -15.18 0.83 -10.89
CA LEU A 49 -14.55 -0.14 -9.99
C LEU A 49 -14.90 -1.58 -10.36
N ARG A 50 -16.17 -1.86 -10.71
CA ARG A 50 -16.59 -3.18 -11.18
C ARG A 50 -15.95 -3.55 -12.51
N PHE A 51 -15.99 -2.66 -13.50
CA PHE A 51 -15.38 -2.88 -14.82
C PHE A 51 -13.89 -3.18 -14.70
N TYR A 52 -13.19 -2.44 -13.83
CA TYR A 52 -11.80 -2.71 -13.53
C TYR A 52 -11.60 -3.99 -12.69
N ALA A 53 -12.54 -4.37 -11.82
CA ALA A 53 -12.45 -5.60 -11.00
C ALA A 53 -12.93 -6.90 -11.69
N THR A 54 -13.74 -6.82 -12.75
CA THR A 54 -14.39 -8.01 -13.37
C THR A 54 -14.13 -8.15 -14.87
N GLY A 55 -13.10 -7.48 -15.42
CA GLY A 55 -12.77 -7.58 -16.85
C GLY A 55 -12.82 -9.03 -17.34
N CYS A 56 -13.62 -9.29 -18.38
CA CYS A 56 -13.94 -10.64 -18.87
C CYS A 56 -12.70 -11.54 -18.97
N PHE A 57 -12.90 -12.81 -18.62
CA PHE A 57 -11.93 -13.91 -18.54
C PHE A 57 -11.15 -13.98 -17.19
N GLN A 58 -11.29 -15.10 -16.47
CA GLN A 58 -10.95 -15.30 -15.04
C GLN A 58 -9.66 -16.14 -14.80
N LYS A 59 -8.67 -15.67 -14.00
CA LYS A 59 -7.71 -16.49 -13.20
C LYS A 59 -7.43 -15.81 -11.84
N VAL A 60 -7.26 -16.61 -10.79
CA VAL A 60 -7.16 -16.22 -9.35
C VAL A 60 -6.01 -15.22 -9.10
N MET A 61 -6.26 -14.08 -8.42
CA MET A 61 -5.22 -13.11 -8.02
C MET A 61 -4.26 -13.65 -6.95
N GLY A 62 -4.55 -14.82 -6.36
CA GLY A 62 -3.60 -15.58 -5.56
C GLY A 62 -2.43 -16.19 -6.36
N ASP A 63 -2.57 -16.36 -7.68
CA ASP A 63 -1.56 -17.03 -8.53
C ASP A 63 -0.90 -16.12 -9.58
N LEU A 64 -1.38 -14.88 -9.76
CA LEU A 64 -0.74 -13.88 -10.64
C LEU A 64 0.20 -12.99 -9.82
N SER A 65 1.34 -13.58 -9.45
CA SER A 65 2.68 -13.01 -9.62
C SER A 65 2.80 -11.49 -9.86
N THR A 66 2.17 -10.63 -9.06
CA THR A 66 2.41 -9.18 -9.11
C THR A 66 2.55 -8.65 -7.70
N CYS A 67 3.78 -8.58 -7.21
CA CYS A 67 4.06 -7.90 -5.96
C CYS A 67 3.93 -6.38 -6.20
N HIS A 68 3.06 -5.74 -5.42
CA HIS A 68 3.05 -4.28 -5.33
C HIS A 68 3.61 -3.90 -3.96
N LYS A 69 4.60 -3.01 -3.96
CA LYS A 69 5.20 -2.45 -2.75
C LYS A 69 4.68 -1.05 -2.56
N ILE A 70 4.37 -0.70 -1.33
CA ILE A 70 3.86 0.62 -0.98
C ILE A 70 4.78 1.30 0.02
N VAL A 71 4.91 2.60 -0.10
CA VAL A 71 5.46 3.46 0.96
C VAL A 71 4.28 4.18 1.59
N ALA A 72 4.11 4.02 2.89
CA ALA A 72 3.07 4.70 3.66
C ALA A 72 3.69 5.59 4.73
N ASP A 73 2.99 6.66 5.10
CA ASP A 73 3.38 7.52 6.23
C ASP A 73 2.59 7.18 7.50
N CYS A 74 2.94 7.86 8.61
CA CYS A 74 2.30 7.70 9.92
C CYS A 74 0.79 7.98 9.95
N LYS A 75 0.23 8.61 8.91
CA LYS A 75 -1.22 8.85 8.78
C LYS A 75 -1.90 7.81 7.90
N LEU A 76 -1.22 6.70 7.60
CA LEU A 76 -1.69 5.66 6.68
C LEU A 76 -1.94 6.17 5.25
N LYS A 77 -1.32 7.29 4.84
CA LYS A 77 -1.37 7.76 3.45
C LYS A 77 -0.31 7.03 2.64
N ILE A 78 -0.73 6.54 1.48
CA ILE A 78 0.15 5.92 0.49
C ILE A 78 0.89 7.03 -0.26
N ARG A 79 2.22 7.07 -0.11
CA ARG A 79 3.11 8.07 -0.73
C ARG A 79 3.70 7.59 -2.05
N LYS A 80 3.99 6.30 -2.16
CA LYS A 80 4.49 5.68 -3.40
C LYS A 80 3.91 4.28 -3.55
N ILE A 81 3.71 3.87 -4.79
CA ILE A 81 3.38 2.49 -5.17
C ILE A 81 4.39 2.08 -6.23
N ILE A 82 5.07 0.97 -5.98
CA ILE A 82 5.90 0.28 -6.94
C ILE A 82 5.13 -0.98 -7.33
N ALA A 83 4.70 -1.06 -8.58
CA ALA A 83 3.97 -2.20 -9.12
C ALA A 83 4.65 -2.66 -10.41
N ARG A 84 4.15 -3.77 -11.02
CA ARG A 84 4.68 -4.42 -12.24
C ARG A 84 5.85 -5.39 -12.03
N TRP A 85 5.99 -5.97 -10.84
CA TRP A 85 7.04 -6.96 -10.57
C TRP A 85 6.45 -8.35 -10.35
N PRO A 86 7.04 -9.42 -10.92
CA PRO A 86 6.64 -10.78 -10.62
C PRO A 86 6.68 -11.07 -9.12
N GLY A 87 5.68 -11.79 -8.59
CA GLY A 87 5.55 -12.06 -7.14
C GLY A 87 6.72 -12.84 -6.52
N SER A 88 7.54 -13.49 -7.33
CA SER A 88 8.76 -14.20 -6.93
C SER A 88 10.00 -13.30 -6.82
N VAL A 89 9.92 -12.03 -7.21
CA VAL A 89 11.07 -11.12 -7.15
C VAL A 89 11.24 -10.61 -5.73
N HIS A 90 12.47 -10.71 -5.22
CA HIS A 90 12.82 -10.17 -3.91
C HIS A 90 12.56 -8.67 -3.80
N ASP A 91 12.03 -8.27 -2.65
CA ASP A 91 11.78 -6.91 -2.20
C ASP A 91 12.93 -5.94 -2.47
N SER A 92 14.15 -6.32 -2.10
CA SER A 92 15.38 -5.57 -2.40
C SER A 92 15.57 -5.29 -3.90
N THR A 93 15.34 -6.30 -4.74
CA THR A 93 15.46 -6.17 -6.20
C THR A 93 14.43 -5.20 -6.75
N ILE A 94 13.19 -5.25 -6.25
CA ILE A 94 12.11 -4.33 -6.65
C ILE A 94 12.49 -2.89 -6.32
N LEU A 95 12.99 -2.65 -5.09
CA LEU A 95 13.39 -1.31 -4.67
C LEU A 95 14.56 -0.79 -5.52
N ASN A 96 15.65 -1.56 -5.64
CA ASN A 96 16.85 -1.16 -6.37
C ASN A 96 16.56 -0.81 -7.84
N ASN A 97 15.57 -1.47 -8.46
CA ASN A 97 15.15 -1.21 -9.85
C ASN A 97 13.96 -0.25 -9.96
N SER A 98 13.58 0.43 -8.88
CA SER A 98 12.47 1.38 -8.88
C SER A 98 12.93 2.82 -9.08
N PRO A 99 12.10 3.68 -9.70
CA PRO A 99 12.34 5.13 -9.73
C PRO A 99 12.48 5.74 -8.33
N LEU A 100 11.88 5.12 -7.31
CA LEU A 100 12.00 5.58 -5.92
C LEU A 100 13.43 5.47 -5.41
N CYS A 101 14.15 4.38 -5.71
CA CYS A 101 15.55 4.24 -5.28
C CYS A 101 16.42 5.32 -5.92
N ALA A 102 16.26 5.57 -7.21
CA ALA A 102 16.95 6.67 -7.88
C ALA A 102 16.61 8.04 -7.28
N GLU A 103 15.33 8.30 -6.93
CA GLU A 103 14.93 9.54 -6.26
C GLU A 103 15.61 9.68 -4.87
N LEU A 104 15.70 8.59 -4.11
CA LEU A 104 16.30 8.57 -2.76
C LEU A 104 17.81 8.76 -2.82
N GLU A 105 18.51 8.05 -3.71
CA GLU A 105 19.95 8.16 -3.92
C GLU A 105 20.37 9.56 -4.41
N ASN A 106 19.54 10.21 -5.23
CA ASN A 106 19.77 11.60 -5.65
C ASN A 106 19.38 12.63 -4.58
N GLY A 107 18.99 12.20 -3.37
CA GLY A 107 18.66 13.08 -2.27
C GLY A 107 17.40 13.91 -2.50
N ARG A 108 16.41 13.40 -3.24
CA ARG A 108 15.10 14.08 -3.42
C ARG A 108 14.34 14.23 -2.10
N TYR A 109 14.51 13.26 -1.20
CA TYR A 109 13.85 13.21 0.11
C TYR A 109 14.87 13.43 1.24
N LYS A 110 15.53 14.59 1.24
CA LYS A 110 16.46 14.94 2.33
C LYS A 110 15.74 14.93 3.67
N ASN A 111 16.40 14.42 4.70
CA ASN A 111 15.90 14.33 6.08
C ASN A 111 14.76 13.32 6.31
N PHE A 112 14.46 12.46 5.33
CA PHE A 112 13.54 11.34 5.52
C PHE A 112 14.28 10.02 5.34
N TYR A 113 13.90 9.05 6.16
CA TYR A 113 14.39 7.68 6.07
C TYR A 113 13.23 6.74 5.77
N LEU A 114 13.46 5.81 4.85
CA LEU A 114 12.59 4.67 4.66
C LEU A 114 12.92 3.62 5.71
N LEU A 115 11.90 2.93 6.22
CA LEU A 115 12.07 1.77 7.10
C LEU A 115 11.73 0.52 6.32
N GLY A 116 12.70 -0.39 6.19
CA GLY A 116 12.56 -1.68 5.53
C GLY A 116 12.57 -2.82 6.53
N ASP A 117 12.05 -3.98 6.12
CA ASP A 117 12.30 -5.23 6.84
C ASP A 117 13.77 -5.67 6.70
N SER A 118 14.10 -6.78 7.35
CA SER A 118 15.44 -7.35 7.31
C SER A 118 15.85 -7.96 5.96
N GLY A 119 14.90 -8.15 5.03
CA GLY A 119 15.17 -8.58 3.67
C GLY A 119 15.75 -7.48 2.77
N TYR A 120 15.88 -6.26 3.30
CA TYR A 120 16.55 -5.13 2.65
C TYR A 120 17.99 -4.94 3.15
N PHE A 121 18.86 -4.49 2.25
CA PHE A 121 20.15 -3.92 2.65
C PHE A 121 19.94 -2.56 3.30
N CYS A 122 20.60 -2.34 4.43
CA CYS A 122 20.67 -1.02 5.06
C CYS A 122 21.44 -0.06 4.16
N LYS A 123 20.88 1.13 3.94
CA LYS A 123 21.44 2.22 3.13
C LYS A 123 21.31 3.54 3.89
N HIS A 124 22.03 4.58 3.49
CA HIS A 124 21.88 5.93 4.07
C HIS A 124 20.44 6.46 4.09
N PHE A 125 19.58 6.05 3.14
CA PHE A 125 18.16 6.42 3.10
C PHE A 125 17.19 5.32 3.55
N LEU A 126 17.67 4.09 3.78
CA LEU A 126 16.83 2.92 4.12
C LEU A 126 17.40 2.23 5.36
N GLN A 127 16.70 2.38 6.48
CA GLN A 127 17.08 1.74 7.73
C GLN A 127 16.37 0.39 7.86
N THR A 128 17.05 -0.58 8.45
CA THR A 128 16.55 -1.95 8.69
C THR A 128 16.80 -2.36 10.15
N PRO A 129 16.08 -3.35 10.69
CA PRO A 129 16.29 -3.83 12.06
C PRO A 129 17.71 -4.38 12.28
N ILE A 130 18.19 -4.31 13.52
CA ILE A 130 19.43 -4.94 13.96
C ILE A 130 19.15 -6.41 14.25
N LEU A 131 19.85 -7.31 13.57
CA LEU A 131 19.56 -8.76 13.65
C LEU A 131 19.94 -9.35 15.01
N ASN A 132 21.10 -8.93 15.56
CA ASN A 132 21.67 -9.47 16.80
C ASN A 132 21.97 -8.31 17.77
N PRO A 133 20.96 -7.68 18.39
CA PRO A 133 21.20 -6.57 19.31
C PRO A 133 22.03 -7.04 20.51
N GLN A 134 23.05 -6.27 20.87
CA GLN A 134 23.99 -6.52 21.98
C GLN A 134 23.87 -5.48 23.11
N SER A 135 23.05 -4.45 22.93
CA SER A 135 22.86 -3.38 23.92
C SER A 135 21.39 -2.97 24.06
N ILE A 136 21.07 -2.34 25.19
CA ILE A 136 19.74 -1.79 25.48
C ILE A 136 19.34 -0.74 24.43
N ALA A 137 20.29 0.09 23.97
CA ALA A 137 20.05 1.08 22.92
C ALA A 137 19.65 0.42 21.58
N GLU A 138 20.33 -0.68 21.20
CA GLU A 138 19.98 -1.43 19.99
C GLU A 138 18.62 -2.14 20.11
N GLU A 139 18.28 -2.66 21.29
CA GLU A 139 16.94 -3.19 21.58
C GLU A 139 15.86 -2.10 21.47
N ASN A 140 16.11 -0.91 22.01
CA ASN A 140 15.19 0.22 21.96
C ASN A 140 15.00 0.75 20.53
N TYR A 141 16.09 0.79 19.75
CA TYR A 141 16.04 1.06 18.32
C TYR A 141 15.13 0.05 17.61
N ASN A 142 15.33 -1.25 17.83
CA ASN A 142 14.52 -2.29 17.20
C ASN A 142 13.04 -2.20 17.59
N LYS A 143 12.72 -1.98 18.87
CA LYS A 143 11.34 -1.75 19.34
C LYS A 143 10.71 -0.57 18.58
N SER A 144 11.40 0.56 18.52
CA SER A 144 10.91 1.76 17.82
C SER A 144 10.77 1.54 16.31
N HIS A 145 11.71 0.83 15.71
CA HIS A 145 11.71 0.47 14.30
C HIS A 145 10.47 -0.37 13.96
N ILE A 146 10.23 -1.44 14.71
CA ILE A 146 9.09 -2.35 14.53
C ILE A 146 7.77 -1.58 14.66
N THR A 147 7.61 -0.82 15.74
CA THR A 147 6.39 -0.03 15.97
C THR A 147 6.13 0.95 14.85
N THR A 148 7.17 1.62 14.34
CA THR A 148 7.03 2.58 13.25
C THR A 148 6.70 1.88 11.93
N ARG A 149 7.37 0.76 11.62
CA ARG A 149 7.13 -0.05 10.42
C ARG A 149 5.70 -0.60 10.37
N ASN A 150 5.12 -0.95 11.51
CA ASN A 150 3.74 -1.49 11.59
C ASN A 150 2.70 -0.58 10.91
N THR A 151 2.98 0.72 10.79
CA THR A 151 2.19 1.67 10.00
C THR A 151 1.92 1.20 8.56
N VAL A 152 2.92 0.64 7.86
CA VAL A 152 2.75 0.21 6.46
C VAL A 152 1.82 -0.99 6.37
N GLU A 153 1.97 -1.96 7.27
CA GLU A 153 1.13 -3.15 7.32
C GLU A 153 -0.32 -2.79 7.67
N ARG A 154 -0.50 -1.87 8.63
CA ARG A 154 -1.82 -1.32 8.98
C ARG A 154 -2.46 -0.61 7.79
N CYS A 155 -1.69 0.19 7.05
CA CYS A 155 -2.16 0.84 5.84
C CYS A 155 -2.65 -0.19 4.81
N ILE A 156 -1.90 -1.27 4.60
CA ILE A 156 -2.30 -2.37 3.70
C ILE A 156 -3.58 -3.04 4.21
N GLY A 157 -3.65 -3.34 5.51
CA GLY A 157 -4.78 -4.01 6.15
C GLY A 157 -6.07 -3.18 6.06
N VAL A 158 -6.02 -1.89 6.39
CA VAL A 158 -7.15 -0.96 6.25
C VAL A 158 -7.61 -0.89 4.78
N ARG A 159 -6.66 -0.73 3.86
CA ARG A 159 -6.96 -0.66 2.43
C ARG A 159 -7.62 -1.94 1.90
N LYS A 160 -7.13 -3.11 2.28
CA LYS A 160 -7.72 -4.42 1.90
C LYS A 160 -9.13 -4.59 2.48
N ARG A 161 -9.37 -4.16 3.72
CA ARG A 161 -10.71 -4.18 4.34
C ARG A 161 -11.69 -3.24 3.63
N ARG A 162 -11.22 -2.05 3.25
CA ARG A 162 -12.00 -1.02 2.54
C ARG A 162 -12.34 -1.41 1.11
N PHE A 163 -11.37 -1.98 0.41
CA PHE A 163 -11.48 -2.44 -0.97
C PHE A 163 -11.18 -3.93 -1.06
N PRO A 164 -12.18 -4.80 -0.74
CA PRO A 164 -12.06 -6.24 -0.91
C PRO A 164 -11.62 -6.68 -2.31
N CYS A 165 -11.76 -5.80 -3.31
CA CYS A 165 -11.24 -6.05 -4.65
C CYS A 165 -9.72 -6.20 -4.79
N ILE A 166 -8.98 -5.86 -3.73
CA ILE A 166 -7.53 -6.05 -3.61
C ILE A 166 -7.21 -7.38 -2.89
N HIS A 167 -8.19 -8.00 -2.26
CA HIS A 167 -8.01 -9.31 -1.63
C HIS A 167 -7.76 -10.37 -2.71
N SER A 168 -7.05 -11.44 -2.35
CA SER A 168 -6.63 -12.55 -3.21
C SER A 168 -7.78 -13.25 -3.97
N ASP A 169 -9.02 -13.03 -3.52
CA ASP A 169 -10.22 -13.68 -4.04
C ASP A 169 -10.75 -13.06 -5.34
N ILE A 170 -10.27 -11.86 -5.71
CA ILE A 170 -10.67 -11.24 -6.98
C ILE A 170 -9.79 -11.79 -8.09
N THR A 171 -10.30 -11.87 -9.30
CA THR A 171 -9.71 -12.68 -10.36
C THR A 171 -9.60 -11.79 -11.60
N LEU A 172 -8.41 -11.21 -11.82
CA LEU A 172 -8.12 -10.29 -12.91
C LEU A 172 -7.03 -10.87 -13.82
N ARG A 173 -7.25 -10.88 -15.14
CA ARG A 173 -6.28 -11.45 -16.10
C ARG A 173 -5.33 -10.43 -16.73
N LYS A 174 -5.77 -9.19 -16.92
CA LYS A 174 -4.97 -8.17 -17.63
C LYS A 174 -4.15 -7.37 -16.63
N MET A 175 -2.82 -7.44 -16.77
CA MET A 175 -1.88 -6.65 -15.94
C MET A 175 -2.24 -5.16 -15.94
N ASP A 176 -2.58 -4.58 -17.08
CA ASP A 176 -3.00 -3.17 -17.15
C ASP A 176 -4.24 -2.88 -16.30
N THR A 177 -5.19 -3.81 -16.26
CA THR A 177 -6.38 -3.68 -15.43
C THR A 177 -6.04 -3.82 -13.95
N ILE A 178 -5.20 -4.79 -13.60
CA ILE A 178 -4.70 -4.98 -12.22
C ILE A 178 -4.04 -3.71 -11.72
N LEU A 179 -3.13 -3.12 -12.51
CA LEU A 179 -2.42 -1.90 -12.16
C LEU A 179 -3.38 -0.72 -12.00
N LYS A 180 -4.40 -0.60 -12.86
CA LYS A 180 -5.45 0.43 -12.72
C LYS A 180 -6.23 0.26 -11.43
N VAL A 181 -6.61 -0.96 -11.04
CA VAL A 181 -7.28 -1.23 -9.75
C VAL A 181 -6.37 -0.88 -8.58
N ILE A 182 -5.09 -1.28 -8.62
CA ILE A 182 -4.11 -0.98 -7.57
C ILE A 182 -3.94 0.53 -7.41
N VAL A 183 -3.80 1.28 -8.50
CA VAL A 183 -3.63 2.73 -8.41
C VAL A 183 -4.93 3.41 -7.98
N ALA A 184 -6.07 3.07 -8.59
CA ALA A 184 -7.36 3.68 -8.28
C ALA A 184 -7.74 3.48 -6.80
N THR A 185 -7.61 2.27 -6.27
CA THR A 185 -7.93 2.00 -4.88
C THR A 185 -6.97 2.66 -3.89
N ALA A 186 -5.71 2.92 -4.28
CA ALA A 186 -4.79 3.69 -3.44
C ALA A 186 -5.12 5.19 -3.41
N VAL A 187 -5.51 5.77 -4.56
CA VAL A 187 -5.99 7.15 -4.63
C VAL A 187 -7.25 7.31 -3.79
N LEU A 188 -8.23 6.42 -3.95
CA LEU A 188 -9.46 6.43 -3.14
C LEU A 188 -9.17 6.23 -1.65
N HIS A 189 -8.23 5.34 -1.29
CA HIS A 189 -7.77 5.19 0.09
C HIS A 189 -7.24 6.50 0.67
N ASN A 190 -6.36 7.21 -0.04
CA ASN A 190 -5.81 8.47 0.45
C ASN A 190 -6.88 9.56 0.59
N ILE A 191 -7.83 9.64 -0.35
CA ILE A 191 -8.97 10.56 -0.25
C ILE A 191 -9.78 10.27 1.01
N VAL A 192 -10.01 9.00 1.30
CA VAL A 192 -10.77 8.59 2.49
C VAL A 192 -10.02 8.96 3.77
N ILE A 193 -8.72 8.68 3.86
CA ILE A 193 -7.87 9.07 5.01
C ILE A 193 -7.88 10.59 5.23
N GLU A 194 -7.96 11.38 4.17
CA GLU A 194 -8.09 12.85 4.27
C GLU A 194 -9.42 13.33 4.82
N ILE A 195 -10.47 12.54 4.66
CA ILE A 195 -11.82 12.91 5.10
C ILE A 195 -12.10 12.40 6.52
N GLU A 196 -11.63 11.20 6.87
CA GLU A 196 -12.10 10.51 8.08
C GLU A 196 -11.38 10.89 9.38
N GLU A 197 -10.23 11.56 9.37
CA GLU A 197 -9.32 11.55 10.55
C GLU A 197 -9.30 10.15 11.19
N GLU A 198 -9.24 9.12 10.34
CA GLU A 198 -9.75 7.79 10.69
C GLU A 198 -8.98 7.26 11.92
N PRO A 199 -9.67 6.85 13.00
CA PRO A 199 -8.99 6.32 14.18
C PRO A 199 -8.25 5.06 13.76
N ILE A 200 -6.94 5.14 13.94
CA ILE A 200 -5.95 4.15 13.58
C ILE A 200 -6.28 2.83 14.32
N PRO A 201 -6.73 1.76 13.64
CA PRO A 201 -7.17 0.54 14.34
C PRO A 201 -6.00 -0.08 15.11
N GLU A 202 -6.16 -0.26 16.42
CA GLU A 202 -5.07 -0.62 17.35
C GLU A 202 -4.53 -2.04 17.17
N ASP A 203 -5.26 -2.93 16.50
CA ASP A 203 -4.89 -4.35 16.50
C ASP A 203 -4.59 -4.88 15.09
N LEU A 204 -3.31 -4.84 14.73
CA LEU A 204 -2.69 -5.78 13.78
C LEU A 204 -1.35 -6.18 14.40
N ASN A 205 -1.42 -7.03 15.43
CA ASN A 205 -0.24 -7.67 16.00
C ASN A 205 0.22 -8.74 15.01
N ILE A 206 1.10 -8.35 14.08
CA ILE A 206 1.64 -9.24 13.05
C ILE A 206 2.87 -9.91 13.66
N GLY A 207 2.89 -11.24 13.58
CA GLY A 207 3.92 -12.09 14.17
C GLY A 207 5.34 -11.68 13.79
N PHE A 208 6.25 -12.00 14.70
CA PHE A 208 7.69 -11.79 14.59
C PHE A 208 8.26 -12.72 13.50
N ASP A 209 8.58 -12.17 12.34
CA ASP A 209 9.42 -12.89 11.38
C ASP A 209 10.89 -12.77 11.82
N ILE A 210 11.53 -13.93 12.00
CA ILE A 210 12.97 -14.04 12.21
C ILE A 210 13.64 -13.74 10.87
N PRO A 211 14.60 -12.79 10.82
CA PRO A 211 15.27 -12.42 9.59
C PRO A 211 16.04 -13.55 8.90
N GLU A 212 15.72 -13.84 7.64
CA GLU A 212 16.66 -14.48 6.72
C GLU A 212 17.53 -13.42 6.04
N VAL A 213 18.83 -13.71 5.96
CA VAL A 213 19.85 -12.81 5.40
C VAL A 213 19.72 -12.74 3.88
N ALA A 214 19.48 -11.56 3.33
CA ALA A 214 19.43 -11.36 1.88
C ALA A 214 20.83 -11.02 1.30
N GLY A 215 21.35 -11.91 0.43
CA GLY A 215 22.12 -11.64 -0.79
C GLY A 215 23.41 -10.79 -0.76
N HIS A 216 23.99 -10.58 -1.95
CA HIS A 216 25.21 -9.77 -2.15
C HIS A 216 24.88 -8.28 -2.38
N GLY A 217 25.34 -7.41 -1.48
CA GLY A 217 25.27 -5.95 -1.57
C GLY A 217 26.05 -5.28 -0.43
N GLU A 218 26.55 -4.05 -0.63
CA GLU A 218 27.23 -3.30 0.43
C GLU A 218 26.21 -2.68 1.39
N HIS A 219 26.40 -2.91 2.69
CA HIS A 219 25.63 -2.28 3.74
C HIS A 219 26.22 -0.92 4.12
N ASP A 220 25.37 0.08 4.28
CA ASP A 220 25.72 1.34 4.94
C ASP A 220 24.93 1.47 6.25
N PHE A 221 25.63 1.23 7.35
CA PHE A 221 25.08 1.30 8.70
C PHE A 221 25.34 2.64 9.40
N SER A 222 26.03 3.59 8.76
CA SER A 222 26.50 4.83 9.40
C SER A 222 25.35 5.61 10.07
N VAL A 223 24.23 5.77 9.36
CA VAL A 223 23.02 6.42 9.85
C VAL A 223 22.42 5.64 11.02
N ARG A 224 22.28 4.32 10.89
CA ARG A 224 21.72 3.47 11.95
C ARG A 224 22.54 3.54 13.23
N THR A 225 23.86 3.39 13.11
CA THR A 225 24.79 3.47 14.25
C THR A 225 24.73 4.84 14.90
N SER A 226 24.66 5.92 14.11
CA SER A 226 24.49 7.27 14.64
C SER A 226 23.16 7.43 15.39
N LEU A 227 22.04 6.93 14.83
CA LEU A 227 20.73 6.97 15.47
C LEU A 227 20.73 6.21 16.80
N VAL A 228 21.28 4.99 16.81
CA VAL A 228 21.39 4.18 18.03
C VAL A 228 22.17 4.94 19.10
N ASN A 229 23.33 5.51 18.77
CA ASN A 229 24.21 6.14 19.76
C ASN A 229 23.75 7.53 20.24
N THR A 230 22.86 8.19 19.51
CA THR A 230 22.46 9.58 19.81
C THR A 230 21.04 9.73 20.31
N VAL A 231 20.15 8.78 19.97
CA VAL A 231 18.72 8.85 20.28
C VAL A 231 18.31 7.81 21.32
N PHE A 232 18.93 6.62 21.32
CA PHE A 232 18.52 5.46 22.12
C PHE A 232 19.56 5.10 23.20
#